data_AF-A0A5C9BIG5-F1
#
_entry.id   AF-A0A5C9BIG5-F1
#
_cell.length_a   1.000
_cell.length_b   1.000
_cell.length_c   1.000
_cell.angle_alpha   90.00
_cell.angle_beta   90.00
_cell.angle_gamma   90.00
#
_symmetry.space_group_name_H-M   'P 1'
#
loop_
_entity.id
_entity.type
_entity.pdbx_description
1 polymer ?
#
loop_
_entity_poly.entity_id
_entity_poly.type
_entity_poly.pdbx_seq_one_letter_code
_entity_poly.pdbx_strand_id
1 'polypeptide(L)'
;MGDNGLLNGEHGMVDKRTMHEPSIRIPLIVRYPKLTPTHCPRVVEPLVLTVDMAPSLLDLCGVDAPKNIHGRSWRQLVTQGDPNWRRSFLYHYNYEKQFPYTPNVRGVRTDEWKLVRYPHGDGGPDRHLAELYHVACDPNERCNLID
;
A
#
# COMPACT_ATOMS: atom_id res chain seq x y z
N MET A 1 11.85 -7.85 0.92
CA MET A 1 10.54 -7.16 0.92
C MET A 1 9.82 -7.58 2.19
N GLY A 2 9.09 -6.66 2.85
CA GLY A 2 8.22 -7.02 3.97
C GLY A 2 6.85 -7.52 3.50
N ASP A 3 6.08 -8.17 4.39
CA ASP A 3 4.65 -8.42 4.17
C ASP A 3 3.80 -7.19 4.53
N ASN A 4 4.21 -6.47 5.58
CA ASN A 4 3.63 -5.26 6.14
C ASN A 4 4.68 -4.51 6.98
N GLY A 5 4.36 -3.31 7.41
CA GLY A 5 5.09 -2.60 8.44
C GLY A 5 4.68 -3.04 9.85
N LEU A 6 5.11 -2.30 10.86
CA LEU A 6 4.83 -2.54 12.28
C LEU A 6 4.81 -1.22 13.03
N LEU A 7 3.73 -0.97 13.78
CA LEU A 7 3.61 0.11 14.74
C LEU A 7 4.31 -0.28 16.04
N ASN A 8 5.15 0.61 16.55
CA ASN A 8 5.94 0.48 17.78
C ASN A 8 5.64 1.63 18.77
N GLY A 9 4.41 2.16 18.74
CA GLY A 9 3.97 3.28 19.57
C GLY A 9 3.49 4.49 18.77
N GLU A 10 3.69 4.52 17.45
CA GLU A 10 3.09 5.54 16.59
C GLU A 10 1.57 5.50 16.72
N HIS A 11 0.93 6.67 16.73
CA HIS A 11 -0.52 6.82 16.99
C HIS A 11 -1.00 6.26 18.34
N GLY A 12 -0.09 5.98 19.28
CA GLY A 12 -0.43 5.25 20.51
C GLY A 12 -0.84 3.79 20.26
N MET A 13 -0.51 3.26 19.08
CA MET A 13 -0.83 1.91 18.64
C MET A 13 0.42 1.03 18.61
N VAL A 14 0.19 -0.28 18.62
CA VAL A 14 1.22 -1.31 18.42
C VAL A 14 0.74 -2.27 17.34
N ASP A 15 1.63 -3.18 16.93
CA ASP A 15 1.32 -4.27 16.00
C ASP A 15 1.07 -3.72 14.58
N LYS A 16 0.31 -4.45 13.77
CA LYS A 16 -0.06 -4.12 12.39
C LYS A 16 -1.57 -4.28 12.22
N ARG A 17 -2.08 -4.12 10.98
CA ARG A 17 -3.50 -4.25 10.56
C ARG A 17 -4.29 -2.95 10.55
N THR A 18 -3.59 -1.83 10.55
CA THR A 18 -4.19 -0.52 10.32
C THR A 18 -3.71 0.04 8.99
N MET A 19 -4.37 1.09 8.51
CA MET A 19 -3.96 1.75 7.26
C MET A 19 -2.96 2.89 7.48
N HIS A 20 -2.40 3.04 8.68
CA HIS A 20 -1.35 4.01 8.94
C HIS A 20 -0.05 3.63 8.22
N GLU A 21 0.73 4.61 7.77
CA GLU A 21 1.98 4.41 7.02
C GLU A 21 2.94 3.45 7.73
N PRO A 22 3.16 3.52 9.06
CA PRO A 22 4.00 2.55 9.75
C PRO A 22 3.53 1.10 9.63
N SER A 23 2.23 0.85 9.38
CA SER A 23 1.68 -0.50 9.19
C SER A 23 1.67 -0.94 7.72
N ILE A 24 1.52 -0.03 6.75
CA ILE A 24 1.32 -0.39 5.33
C ILE A 24 2.54 -0.14 4.44
N ARG A 25 3.44 0.75 4.83
CA ARG A 25 4.64 1.07 4.05
C ARG A 25 5.76 0.12 4.40
N ILE A 26 6.29 -0.55 3.38
CA ILE A 26 7.36 -1.55 3.51
C ILE A 26 8.53 -1.24 2.58
N PRO A 27 9.76 -1.70 2.91
CA PRO A 27 10.86 -1.64 1.98
C PRO A 27 10.73 -2.73 0.89
N LEU A 28 10.94 -2.32 -0.36
CA LEU A 28 11.17 -3.21 -1.50
C LEU A 28 12.50 -2.82 -2.17
N ILE A 29 13.47 -3.74 -2.14
CA ILE A 29 14.76 -3.58 -2.81
C ILE A 29 14.90 -4.72 -3.82
N VAL A 30 15.17 -4.36 -5.07
CA VAL A 30 15.37 -5.30 -6.17
C VAL A 30 16.76 -5.10 -6.74
N ARG A 31 17.54 -6.18 -6.82
CA ARG A 31 18.82 -6.20 -7.53
C ARG A 31 18.70 -7.11 -8.74
N TYR A 32 18.62 -6.52 -9.93
CA TYR A 32 18.67 -7.25 -11.19
C TYR A 32 19.55 -6.52 -12.22
N PRO A 33 20.82 -6.93 -12.39
CA PRO A 33 21.78 -6.19 -13.23
C PRO A 33 21.37 -6.00 -14.70
N LYS A 34 20.48 -6.85 -15.23
CA LYS A 34 19.96 -6.72 -16.60
C LYS A 34 18.82 -5.70 -16.73
N LEU A 35 18.26 -5.23 -15.61
CA LEU A 35 17.14 -4.28 -15.59
C LEU A 35 17.61 -2.83 -15.52
N THR A 36 18.57 -2.55 -14.64
CA THR A 36 19.15 -1.22 -14.43
C THR A 36 20.67 -1.31 -14.32
N PRO A 37 21.43 -0.32 -14.82
CA PRO A 37 22.88 -0.29 -14.66
C PRO A 37 23.28 -0.36 -13.18
N THR A 38 24.22 -1.23 -12.82
CA THR A 38 24.63 -1.46 -11.42
C THR A 38 25.28 -0.24 -10.77
N HIS A 39 25.81 0.69 -11.57
CA HIS A 39 26.43 1.94 -11.12
C HIS A 39 25.43 3.11 -11.05
N CYS A 40 24.18 2.90 -11.43
CA CYS A 40 23.12 3.92 -11.43
C CYS A 40 21.84 3.30 -10.83
N PRO A 41 21.78 3.11 -9.50
CA PRO A 41 20.57 2.63 -8.85
C PRO A 41 19.43 3.63 -9.07
N ARG A 42 18.20 3.13 -9.22
CA ARG A 42 17.00 3.95 -9.36
C ARG A 42 16.15 3.90 -8.10
N VAL A 43 15.62 5.05 -7.72
CA VAL A 43 14.56 5.18 -6.72
C VAL A 43 13.24 5.33 -7.47
N VAL A 44 12.25 4.53 -7.10
CA VAL A 44 10.92 4.54 -7.71
C VAL A 44 9.96 5.17 -6.71
N GLU A 45 9.57 6.41 -6.98
CA GLU A 45 8.61 7.15 -6.14
C GLU A 45 7.13 6.73 -6.33
N PRO A 46 6.65 6.34 -7.53
CA PRO A 46 5.26 5.93 -7.72
C PRO A 46 4.85 4.71 -6.87
N LEU A 47 3.55 4.60 -6.59
CA LEU A 47 2.97 3.57 -5.71
C LEU A 47 3.20 2.15 -6.23
N VAL A 48 4.12 1.39 -5.62
CA VAL A 48 4.32 -0.04 -5.87
C VAL A 48 3.71 -0.85 -4.73
N LEU A 49 2.97 -1.91 -5.08
CA LEU A 49 2.24 -2.76 -4.14
C LEU A 49 2.83 -4.17 -4.10
N THR A 50 2.56 -4.89 -3.02
CA THR A 50 2.95 -6.30 -2.88
C THR A 50 2.42 -7.18 -4.01
N VAL A 51 1.21 -6.90 -4.49
CA VAL A 51 0.55 -7.59 -5.61
C VAL A 51 1.25 -7.40 -6.96
N ASP A 52 2.13 -6.40 -7.09
CA ASP A 52 2.90 -6.16 -8.31
C ASP A 52 4.08 -7.09 -8.47
N MET A 53 4.49 -7.79 -7.40
CA MET A 53 5.64 -8.70 -7.46
C MET A 53 5.42 -9.85 -8.44
N ALA A 54 4.23 -10.47 -8.41
CA ALA A 54 3.91 -11.58 -9.30
C ALA A 54 3.99 -11.19 -10.80
N PRO A 55 3.27 -10.16 -11.30
CA PRO A 55 3.37 -9.78 -12.71
C PRO A 55 4.76 -9.28 -13.10
N SER A 56 5.48 -8.60 -12.20
CA SER A 56 6.86 -8.18 -12.48
C SER A 56 7.81 -9.35 -12.65
N LEU A 57 7.74 -10.37 -11.81
CA LEU A 57 8.59 -11.56 -11.93
C LEU A 57 8.31 -12.32 -13.22
N LEU A 58 7.04 -12.48 -13.58
CA LEU A 58 6.63 -13.12 -14.84
C LEU A 58 7.18 -12.36 -16.06
N ASP A 59 6.99 -11.04 -16.11
CA ASP A 59 7.51 -10.17 -17.18
C ASP A 59 9.04 -10.24 -17.29
N LEU A 60 9.76 -10.20 -16.16
CA LEU A 60 11.23 -10.33 -16.16
C LEU A 60 11.70 -11.72 -16.63
N CYS A 61 10.88 -12.75 -16.48
CA CYS A 61 11.11 -14.10 -17.00
C CYS A 61 10.62 -14.30 -18.44
N GLY A 62 9.98 -13.31 -19.07
CA GLY A 62 9.40 -13.45 -20.41
C GLY A 62 8.15 -14.33 -20.45
N VAL A 63 7.41 -14.43 -19.34
CA VAL A 63 6.17 -15.20 -19.22
C VAL A 63 4.98 -14.24 -19.16
N ASP A 64 3.94 -14.52 -19.92
CA ASP A 64 2.71 -13.73 -19.89
C ASP A 64 1.99 -13.86 -18.54
N ALA A 65 1.57 -12.72 -18.00
CA ALA A 65 0.77 -12.70 -16.78
C ALA A 65 -0.67 -13.16 -17.05
N PRO A 66 -1.33 -13.86 -16.09
CA PRO A 66 -2.74 -14.20 -16.21
C PRO A 66 -3.63 -12.96 -16.39
N LYS A 67 -4.71 -13.09 -17.17
CA LYS A 67 -5.63 -11.97 -17.48
C LYS A 67 -6.25 -11.29 -16.24
N ASN A 68 -6.45 -12.04 -15.16
CA ASN A 68 -7.13 -11.56 -13.95
C ASN A 68 -6.15 -11.20 -12.81
N ILE A 69 -4.88 -10.97 -13.12
CA ILE A 69 -3.92 -10.51 -12.12
C ILE A 69 -4.22 -9.06 -11.73
N HIS A 70 -4.28 -8.76 -10.43
CA HIS A 70 -4.59 -7.41 -9.94
C HIS A 70 -3.40 -6.44 -10.02
N GLY A 71 -2.17 -6.96 -9.86
CA GLY A 71 -0.95 -6.14 -9.91
C GLY A 71 -0.56 -5.72 -11.32
N ARG A 72 0.46 -4.88 -11.44
CA ARG A 72 1.08 -4.47 -12.71
C ARG A 72 2.58 -4.68 -12.65
N SER A 73 3.19 -5.12 -13.74
CA SER A 73 4.65 -5.22 -13.81
C SER A 73 5.27 -3.83 -13.70
N TRP A 74 6.14 -3.64 -12.72
CA TRP A 74 6.91 -2.40 -12.53
C TRP A 74 8.14 -2.33 -13.46
N ARG A 75 8.37 -3.31 -14.34
CA ARG A 75 9.53 -3.33 -15.25
C ARG A 75 9.63 -2.06 -16.08
N GLN A 76 8.54 -1.67 -16.75
CA GLN A 76 8.47 -0.43 -17.54
C GLN A 76 8.69 0.80 -16.65
N LEU A 77 8.03 0.84 -15.49
CA LEU A 77 8.16 1.94 -14.53
C LEU A 77 9.63 2.16 -14.14
N VAL A 78 10.38 1.09 -13.89
CA VAL A 78 11.79 1.15 -13.49
C VAL A 78 12.70 1.56 -14.66
N THR A 79 12.48 1.06 -15.88
CA THR A 79 13.41 1.27 -17.01
C THR A 79 13.22 2.62 -17.68
N GLN A 80 11.99 3.07 -17.88
CA GLN A 80 11.68 4.25 -18.69
C GLN A 80 10.60 5.17 -18.07
N GLY A 81 10.07 4.81 -16.91
CA GLY A 81 8.90 5.47 -16.33
C GLY A 81 7.59 4.99 -16.95
N ASP A 82 6.48 5.31 -16.29
CA ASP A 82 5.14 4.99 -16.78
C ASP A 82 4.14 6.10 -16.38
N PRO A 83 3.68 6.94 -17.33
CA PRO A 83 2.69 7.98 -17.04
C PRO A 83 1.31 7.40 -16.69
N ASN A 84 1.03 6.16 -17.07
CA ASN A 84 -0.23 5.47 -16.81
C ASN A 84 -0.18 4.61 -15.54
N TRP A 85 0.90 4.73 -14.75
CA TRP A 85 1.02 4.03 -13.49
C TRP A 85 -0.11 4.43 -12.53
N ARG A 86 -0.47 3.52 -11.62
CA ARG A 86 -1.56 3.78 -10.69
C ARG A 86 -1.24 4.97 -9.79
N ARG A 87 -2.27 5.76 -9.50
CA ARG A 87 -2.22 6.92 -8.59
C ARG A 87 -2.92 6.66 -7.26
N SER A 88 -3.49 5.46 -7.11
CA SER A 88 -4.16 5.04 -5.89
C SER A 88 -4.16 3.53 -5.75
N PHE A 89 -4.40 3.08 -4.53
CA PHE A 89 -4.67 1.69 -4.21
C PHE A 89 -5.71 1.55 -3.10
N LEU A 90 -6.31 0.35 -3.06
CA LEU A 90 -7.29 -0.05 -2.07
C LEU A 90 -6.60 -0.91 -1.00
N TYR A 91 -6.81 -0.55 0.27
CA TYR A 91 -6.40 -1.33 1.42
C TYR A 91 -7.61 -1.99 2.06
N HIS A 92 -7.52 -3.29 2.30
CA HIS A 92 -8.54 -4.09 2.98
C HIS A 92 -7.93 -4.84 4.15
N TYR A 93 -8.58 -4.73 5.30
CA TYR A 93 -8.38 -5.65 6.42
C TYR A 93 -9.75 -6.10 6.93
N ASN A 94 -9.88 -7.39 7.24
CA ASN A 94 -11.11 -7.97 7.78
C ASN A 94 -10.92 -8.28 9.26
N TYR A 95 -11.95 -8.03 10.05
CA TYR A 95 -11.99 -8.38 11.45
C TYR A 95 -11.63 -9.85 11.67
N GLU A 96 -10.78 -10.09 12.66
CA GLU A 96 -10.38 -11.42 13.10
C GLU A 96 -10.74 -11.60 14.58
N LYS A 97 -11.43 -12.71 14.91
CA LYS A 97 -11.86 -12.99 16.29
C LYS A 97 -10.67 -13.11 17.25
N GLN A 98 -9.53 -13.57 16.76
CA GLN A 98 -8.28 -13.73 17.49
C GLN A 98 -7.61 -12.39 17.83
N PHE A 99 -7.93 -11.33 17.09
CA PHE A 99 -7.38 -9.99 17.24
C PHE A 99 -8.52 -8.95 17.32
N PRO A 100 -9.35 -9.01 18.38
CA PRO A 100 -10.63 -8.28 18.43
C PRO A 100 -10.49 -6.76 18.64
N TYR A 101 -9.27 -6.23 18.58
CA TYR A 101 -8.93 -4.82 18.73
C TYR A 101 -8.88 -4.06 17.40
N THR A 102 -8.89 -4.75 16.26
CA THR A 102 -8.92 -4.12 14.93
C THR A 102 -10.25 -4.43 14.22
N PRO A 103 -11.11 -3.42 13.93
CA PRO A 103 -12.33 -3.63 13.16
C PRO A 103 -12.01 -3.93 11.69
N ASN A 104 -13.03 -4.16 10.85
CA ASN A 104 -12.78 -4.14 9.41
C ASN A 104 -12.26 -2.76 9.01
N VAL A 105 -11.28 -2.74 8.12
CA VAL A 105 -10.71 -1.51 7.59
C VAL A 105 -10.87 -1.52 6.07
N ARG A 106 -11.38 -0.43 5.53
CA ARG A 106 -11.42 -0.15 4.09
C ARG A 106 -10.80 1.21 3.88
N GLY A 107 -9.91 1.34 2.92
CA GLY A 107 -9.45 2.68 2.59
C GLY A 107 -8.75 2.78 1.27
N VAL A 108 -8.71 4.02 0.78
CA VAL A 108 -8.07 4.37 -0.48
C VAL A 108 -6.93 5.32 -0.16
N ARG A 109 -5.74 4.99 -0.64
CA ARG A 109 -4.58 5.88 -0.56
C ARG A 109 -4.16 6.28 -1.95
N THR A 110 -4.04 7.58 -2.17
CA THR A 110 -3.49 8.20 -3.38
C THR A 110 -2.07 8.69 -3.11
N ASP A 111 -1.41 9.27 -4.10
CA ASP A 111 -0.09 9.89 -3.87
C ASP A 111 -0.09 10.88 -2.68
N GLU A 112 -1.19 11.62 -2.49
CA GLU A 112 -1.27 12.74 -1.54
C GLU A 112 -2.31 12.60 -0.43
N TRP A 113 -3.33 11.75 -0.61
CA TRP A 113 -4.47 11.64 0.29
C TRP A 113 -4.71 10.21 0.75
N LYS A 114 -5.28 10.07 1.93
CA LYS A 114 -5.71 8.78 2.47
C LYS A 114 -7.06 8.91 3.16
N LEU A 115 -8.02 8.08 2.75
CA LEU A 115 -9.32 7.92 3.39
C LEU A 115 -9.42 6.52 4.00
N VAL A 116 -9.81 6.43 5.27
CA VAL A 116 -10.03 5.19 6.01
C VAL A 116 -11.47 5.15 6.53
N ARG A 117 -12.11 4.00 6.36
CA ARG A 117 -13.47 3.68 6.76
C ARG A 117 -13.48 2.38 7.54
N TYR A 118 -14.46 2.25 8.45
CA TYR A 118 -14.54 1.16 9.41
C TYR A 118 -15.91 0.49 9.37
N PRO A 119 -16.21 -0.25 8.29
CA PRO A 119 -17.51 -0.88 8.12
C PRO A 119 -17.71 -2.00 9.15
N HIS A 120 -18.89 -2.09 9.74
CA HIS A 120 -19.16 -3.17 10.69
C HIS A 120 -19.29 -4.55 10.02
N GLY A 121 -19.67 -4.57 8.73
CA GLY A 121 -19.82 -5.80 7.95
C GLY A 121 -21.21 -6.43 8.01
N ASP A 122 -22.15 -5.78 8.70
CA ASP A 122 -23.57 -6.15 8.80
C ASP A 122 -24.48 -5.41 7.79
N GLY A 123 -23.88 -4.62 6.89
CA GLY A 123 -24.60 -3.76 5.95
C GLY A 123 -25.14 -2.46 6.57
N GLY A 124 -24.95 -2.24 7.87
CA GLY A 124 -25.28 -1.00 8.56
C GLY A 124 -24.22 0.10 8.37
N PRO A 125 -24.47 1.30 8.92
CA PRO A 125 -23.51 2.40 8.88
C PRO A 125 -22.24 2.08 9.69
N ASP A 126 -21.13 2.72 9.30
CA ASP A 126 -19.89 2.70 10.07
C ASP A 126 -20.13 3.19 11.51
N ARG A 127 -19.52 2.50 12.47
CA ARG A 127 -19.67 2.79 13.90
C ARG A 127 -18.45 3.49 14.51
N HIS A 128 -17.36 3.58 13.75
CA HIS A 128 -16.16 4.32 14.12
C HIS A 128 -16.02 5.55 13.23
N LEU A 129 -15.46 6.62 13.78
CA LEU A 129 -15.15 7.83 13.02
C LEU A 129 -14.22 7.46 11.86
N ALA A 130 -14.54 7.95 10.66
CA ALA A 130 -13.66 7.81 9.50
C ALA A 130 -12.38 8.65 9.71
N GLU A 131 -11.35 8.35 8.92
CA GLU A 131 -10.12 9.14 8.93
C GLU A 131 -9.80 9.66 7.53
N LEU A 132 -9.43 10.94 7.45
CA LEU A 132 -8.98 11.57 6.22
C LEU A 132 -7.69 12.32 6.50
N TYR A 133 -6.63 11.97 5.77
CA TYR A 133 -5.32 12.59 5.91
C TYR A 133 -4.83 13.13 4.57
N HIS A 134 -4.28 14.35 4.60
CA HIS A 134 -3.47 14.87 3.50
C HIS A 134 -2.01 14.45 3.71
N VAL A 135 -1.69 13.20 3.37
CA VAL A 135 -0.40 12.56 3.68
C VAL A 135 0.81 13.25 3.02
N ALA A 136 0.61 14.04 1.98
CA ALA A 136 1.68 14.86 1.40
C ALA A 136 2.15 15.98 2.35
N CYS A 137 1.26 16.57 3.13
CA CYS A 137 1.58 17.63 4.10
C CYS A 137 1.63 17.13 5.55
N ASP A 138 0.96 16.02 5.85
CA ASP A 138 0.96 15.35 7.15
C ASP A 138 1.39 13.88 7.00
N PRO A 139 2.67 13.62 6.71
CA PRO A 139 3.17 12.26 6.45
C PRO A 139 3.13 11.34 7.68
N ASN A 140 2.91 11.92 8.87
CA ASN A 140 2.77 11.19 10.13
C ASN A 140 1.31 11.05 10.57
N GLU A 141 0.35 11.47 9.74
CA GLU A 141 -1.09 11.27 9.95
C GLU A 141 -1.56 11.71 11.34
N ARG A 142 -1.16 12.91 11.75
CA ARG A 142 -1.44 13.46 13.08
C ARG A 142 -2.73 14.26 13.14
N CYS A 143 -3.24 14.71 11.99
CA CYS A 143 -4.42 15.56 11.90
C CYS A 143 -5.49 14.88 11.02
N ASN A 144 -6.50 14.30 11.67
CA ASN A 144 -7.66 13.76 10.96
C ASN A 144 -8.57 14.91 10.50
N LEU A 145 -8.90 14.95 9.21
CA LEU A 145 -9.64 16.03 8.55
C LEU A 145 -11.14 15.71 8.34
N ILE A 146 -11.67 14.68 9.00
CA ILE A 146 -13.10 14.35 8.95
C ILE A 146 -13.96 15.26 9.85
N ASP A 147 -13.37 15.93 10.86
CA ASP A 147 -14.04 16.95 11.67
C ASP A 147 -13.58 18.39 11.36
#